data_AF-A0A951J179-F1
#
_entry.id   AF-A0A951J179-F1
#
_cell.length_a   1.000
_cell.length_b   1.000
_cell.length_c   1.000
_cell.angle_alpha   90.00
_cell.angle_beta   90.00
_cell.angle_gamma   90.00
#
_symmetry.space_group_name_H-M   'P 1'
#
loop_
_entity.id
_entity.type
_entity.pdbx_description
1 polymer ?
#
loop_
_entity_poly.entity_id
_entity_poly.type
_entity_poly.pdbx_seq_one_letter_code
_entity_poly.pdbx_strand_id
1 'polypeptide(L)'
;MGQEEIRKLLLTITSLGVLMLGLIVMAIALVLTVQFQPKWLESWFSQPEKKEVLLAEETEEEWTSERLEEVGLVEGEGLQLVLANCTNCHSAKLVTQNRFTREGWLQVIRWMQETQGFWDLGQNEEAILDYLSTHFAPEPRGRRMPLEVEWYSLE
;
A
#
# COMPACT_ATOMS: atom_id res chain seq x y z
N MET A 1 28.63 -12.80 69.44
CA MET A 1 27.29 -12.80 68.80
C MET A 1 26.50 -13.96 69.39
N GLY A 2 25.32 -13.73 69.97
CA GLY A 2 24.57 -14.77 70.68
C GLY A 2 24.02 -15.82 69.72
N GLN A 3 24.00 -17.10 70.12
CA GLN A 3 23.49 -18.19 69.26
C GLN A 3 22.05 -17.95 68.78
N GLU A 4 21.25 -17.27 69.60
CA GLU A 4 19.87 -16.87 69.26
C GLU A 4 19.83 -15.87 68.10
N GLU A 5 20.75 -14.90 68.08
CA GLU A 5 20.85 -13.89 67.03
C GLU A 5 21.38 -14.48 65.72
N ILE A 6 22.30 -15.46 65.79
CA ILE A 6 22.77 -16.20 64.61
C ILE A 6 21.65 -17.04 64.02
N ARG A 7 20.82 -17.71 64.85
CA ARG A 7 19.67 -18.49 64.37
C ARG A 7 18.62 -17.59 63.72
N LYS A 8 18.30 -16.44 64.32
CA LYS A 8 17.40 -15.45 63.72
C LYS A 8 17.93 -14.94 62.37
N LEU A 9 19.23 -14.63 62.30
CA LEU A 9 19.87 -14.14 61.07
C LEU A 9 19.92 -15.21 59.96
N LEU A 10 20.16 -16.48 60.30
CA LEU A 10 20.08 -17.58 59.33
C LEU A 10 18.65 -17.84 58.86
N LEU A 11 17.66 -17.72 59.75
CA LEU A 11 16.24 -17.84 59.40
C LEU A 11 15.76 -16.69 58.50
N THR A 12 16.20 -15.45 58.74
CA THR A 12 15.84 -14.32 57.88
C THR A 12 16.50 -14.40 56.51
N ILE A 13 17.77 -14.82 56.42
CA ILE A 13 18.46 -15.01 55.14
C ILE A 13 17.85 -16.16 54.33
N THR A 14 17.52 -17.29 54.97
CA THR A 14 16.85 -18.40 54.28
C THR A 14 15.44 -18.02 53.85
N SER A 15 14.68 -17.29 54.67
CA SER A 15 13.37 -16.74 54.30
C SER A 15 13.45 -15.76 53.14
N LEU A 16 14.45 -14.86 53.12
CA LEU A 16 14.67 -13.91 52.04
C LEU A 16 15.12 -14.62 50.75
N GLY A 17 15.96 -15.64 50.87
CA GLY A 17 16.42 -16.47 49.76
C GLY A 17 15.30 -17.27 49.11
N VAL A 18 14.42 -17.88 49.91
CA VAL A 18 13.22 -18.59 49.41
C VAL A 18 12.26 -17.62 48.73
N LEU A 19 12.08 -16.42 49.29
CA LEU A 19 11.24 -15.39 48.69
C LEU A 19 11.81 -14.92 47.34
N MET A 20 13.11 -14.63 47.27
CA MET A 20 13.79 -14.28 46.00
C MET A 20 13.69 -15.39 44.95
N LEU A 21 13.91 -16.64 45.34
CA LEU A 21 13.82 -17.79 44.43
C LEU A 21 12.37 -17.99 43.94
N GLY A 22 11.38 -17.79 44.82
CA GLY A 22 9.97 -17.77 44.45
C GLY A 22 9.62 -16.68 43.44
N LEU A 23 10.12 -15.45 43.63
CA LEU A 23 9.91 -14.35 42.68
C LEU A 23 10.55 -14.62 41.32
N ILE A 24 11.74 -15.23 41.29
CA ILE A 24 12.43 -15.60 40.05
C ILE A 24 11.66 -16.70 39.30
N VAL A 25 11.20 -17.74 40.01
CA VAL A 25 10.37 -18.80 39.41
C VAL A 25 9.05 -18.24 38.87
N MET A 26 8.42 -17.32 39.60
CA MET A 26 7.21 -16.63 39.16
C MET A 26 7.44 -15.79 37.89
N ALA A 27 8.55 -15.05 37.82
CA ALA A 27 8.92 -14.26 36.64
C ALA A 27 9.21 -15.14 35.42
N ILE A 28 9.93 -16.24 35.59
CA ILE A 28 10.20 -17.21 34.51
C ILE A 28 8.90 -17.86 34.05
N ALA A 29 8.02 -18.27 34.96
CA ALA A 29 6.71 -18.83 34.61
C ALA A 29 5.87 -17.83 33.81
N LEU A 30 5.87 -16.54 34.19
CA LEU A 30 5.19 -15.48 33.46
C LEU A 30 5.77 -15.30 32.04
N VAL A 31 7.10 -15.25 31.90
CA VAL A 31 7.74 -15.16 30.57
C VAL A 31 7.42 -16.38 29.72
N LEU A 32 7.46 -17.59 30.28
CA LEU A 32 7.09 -18.82 29.57
C LEU A 32 5.62 -18.82 29.17
N THR A 33 4.71 -18.30 29.99
CA THR A 33 3.28 -18.17 29.63
C THR A 33 3.06 -17.16 28.51
N VAL A 34 3.93 -16.16 28.34
CA VAL A 34 3.86 -15.22 27.22
C VAL A 34 4.51 -15.80 25.96
N GLN A 35 5.66 -16.46 26.08
CA GLN A 35 6.37 -17.06 24.93
C GLN A 35 5.63 -18.27 24.35
N PHE A 36 4.97 -19.05 25.21
CA PHE A 36 4.17 -20.20 24.81
C PHE A 36 2.71 -19.80 24.55
N GLN A 37 2.49 -18.67 23.83
CA GLN A 37 1.22 -18.07 23.37
C GLN A 37 0.00 -19.00 23.58
N PRO A 38 -0.55 -19.09 24.81
CA PRO A 38 -1.52 -20.13 25.10
C PRO A 38 -2.89 -19.63 24.65
N LYS A 39 -3.72 -20.52 24.11
CA LYS A 39 -5.01 -20.15 23.48
C LYS A 39 -5.93 -19.28 24.36
N TRP A 40 -5.83 -19.39 25.69
CA TRP A 40 -6.63 -18.56 26.61
C TRP A 40 -6.14 -17.11 26.71
N LEU A 41 -4.89 -16.82 26.33
CA LEU A 41 -4.26 -15.50 26.38
C LEU A 41 -4.40 -14.75 25.04
N GLU A 42 -4.85 -15.44 23.98
CA GLU A 42 -5.17 -14.84 22.69
C GLU A 42 -6.10 -13.63 22.86
N SER A 43 -7.17 -13.70 23.67
CA SER A 43 -8.11 -12.57 23.81
C SER A 43 -7.52 -11.28 24.41
N TRP A 44 -6.38 -11.34 25.13
CA TRP A 44 -5.72 -10.16 25.71
C TRP A 44 -4.68 -9.53 24.79
N PHE A 45 -4.08 -10.30 23.89
CA PHE A 45 -3.08 -9.82 22.91
C PHE A 45 -3.58 -9.85 21.46
N SER A 46 -4.80 -10.33 21.23
CA SER A 46 -5.50 -10.15 19.97
C SER A 46 -5.72 -8.66 19.79
N GLN A 47 -5.16 -8.10 18.71
CA GLN A 47 -5.83 -6.97 18.10
C GLN A 47 -7.27 -7.38 17.80
N PRO A 48 -8.26 -6.50 17.97
CA PRO A 48 -9.65 -6.84 17.71
C PRO A 48 -9.72 -7.53 16.36
N GLU A 49 -10.04 -8.82 16.41
CA GLU A 49 -10.21 -9.69 15.26
C GLU A 49 -11.10 -8.94 14.27
N LYS A 50 -10.56 -8.72 13.07
CA LYS A 50 -11.22 -8.09 11.92
C LYS A 50 -12.46 -8.92 11.57
N LYS A 51 -13.49 -8.76 12.38
CA LYS A 51 -14.80 -9.37 12.22
C LYS A 51 -15.42 -8.68 11.03
N GLU A 52 -15.39 -9.38 9.89
CA GLU A 52 -16.25 -9.18 8.71
C GLU A 52 -17.03 -7.86 8.73
N VAL A 53 -16.33 -6.76 8.47
CA VAL A 53 -16.96 -5.59 7.87
C VAL A 53 -16.80 -5.83 6.38
N LEU A 54 -17.91 -6.26 5.78
CA LEU A 54 -18.15 -6.16 4.36
C LEU A 54 -17.69 -4.78 3.87
N LEU A 55 -16.75 -4.76 2.92
CA LEU A 55 -16.30 -3.61 2.13
C LEU A 55 -15.61 -2.48 2.93
N ALA A 56 -14.33 -2.65 3.27
CA ALA A 56 -13.30 -1.62 3.08
C ALA A 56 -11.93 -2.09 3.60
N GLU A 57 -10.92 -1.82 2.77
CA GLU A 57 -9.50 -1.67 3.10
C GLU A 57 -8.75 -2.86 3.71
N GLU A 58 -8.20 -3.67 2.80
CA GLU A 58 -6.76 -3.90 2.75
C GLU A 58 -6.39 -3.87 1.27
N THR A 59 -6.11 -2.66 0.77
CA THR A 59 -5.61 -2.46 -0.59
C THR A 59 -4.15 -2.92 -0.63
N GLU A 60 -3.93 -4.20 -0.90
CA GLU A 60 -2.97 -4.48 -1.96
C GLU A 60 -3.53 -3.72 -3.18
N GLU A 61 -2.78 -2.78 -3.73
CA GLU A 61 -3.21 -1.94 -4.86
C GLU A 61 -3.36 -2.80 -6.13
N GLU A 62 -4.32 -3.71 -6.14
CA GLU A 62 -4.63 -4.54 -7.28
C GLU A 62 -5.42 -3.70 -8.28
N TRP A 63 -4.95 -3.68 -9.53
CA TRP A 63 -5.66 -3.05 -10.63
C TRP A 63 -6.89 -3.87 -10.99
N THR A 64 -8.02 -3.57 -10.36
CA THR A 64 -9.33 -4.17 -10.67
C THR A 64 -9.94 -3.56 -11.93
N SER A 65 -10.82 -4.30 -12.61
CA SER A 65 -11.55 -3.78 -13.79
C SER A 65 -12.34 -2.49 -13.49
N GLU A 66 -12.94 -2.40 -12.29
CA GLU A 66 -13.65 -1.18 -11.84
C GLU A 66 -12.69 0.01 -11.71
N ARG A 67 -11.51 -0.19 -11.13
CA ARG A 67 -10.49 0.86 -11.01
C ARG A 67 -9.93 1.28 -12.38
N LEU A 68 -9.78 0.34 -13.32
CA LEU A 68 -9.37 0.64 -14.69
C LEU A 68 -10.40 1.55 -15.37
N GLU A 69 -11.69 1.24 -15.23
CA GLU A 69 -12.78 2.05 -15.75
C GLU A 69 -12.80 3.46 -15.11
N GLU A 70 -12.61 3.55 -13.79
CA GLU A 70 -12.58 4.83 -13.07
C GLU A 70 -11.50 5.79 -13.61
N VAL A 71 -10.31 5.26 -13.90
CA VAL A 71 -9.19 6.06 -14.44
C VAL A 71 -9.20 6.13 -15.96
N GLY A 72 -10.14 5.47 -16.63
CA GLY A 72 -10.28 5.45 -18.10
C GLY A 72 -9.21 4.63 -18.83
N LEU A 73 -8.59 3.65 -18.17
CA LEU A 73 -7.72 2.66 -18.80
C LEU A 73 -8.57 1.54 -19.42
N VAL A 74 -8.07 0.93 -20.48
CA VAL A 74 -8.78 -0.11 -21.23
C VAL A 74 -8.05 -1.44 -21.02
N GLU A 75 -8.78 -2.51 -20.75
CA GLU A 75 -8.16 -3.85 -20.69
C GLU A 75 -7.58 -4.22 -22.06
N GLY A 76 -6.33 -4.70 -22.09
CA GLY A 76 -5.65 -5.03 -23.35
C GLY A 76 -4.19 -5.43 -23.20
N GLU A 77 -3.61 -5.90 -24.30
CA GLU A 77 -2.18 -6.20 -24.39
C GLU A 77 -1.35 -4.94 -24.17
N GLY A 78 -0.33 -5.02 -23.31
CA GLY A 78 0.50 -3.85 -22.95
C GLY A 78 -0.05 -3.02 -21.78
N LEU A 79 -1.28 -3.24 -21.31
CA LEU A 79 -1.84 -2.55 -20.15
C LEU A 79 -0.92 -2.66 -18.92
N GLN A 80 -0.49 -3.87 -18.58
CA GLN A 80 0.35 -4.09 -17.40
C GLN A 80 1.71 -3.39 -17.50
N LEU A 81 2.24 -3.24 -18.72
CA LEU A 81 3.45 -2.46 -18.94
C LEU A 81 3.19 -0.97 -18.73
N VAL A 82 2.05 -0.44 -19.18
CA VAL A 82 1.65 0.95 -18.93
C VAL A 82 1.40 1.21 -17.45
N LEU A 83 0.76 0.29 -16.74
CA LEU A 83 0.57 0.40 -15.29
C LEU A 83 1.93 0.40 -14.56
N ALA A 84 2.81 -0.55 -14.90
CA ALA A 84 4.12 -0.65 -14.27
C ALA A 84 5.04 0.53 -14.57
N ASN A 85 4.85 1.24 -15.69
CA ASN A 85 5.79 2.29 -16.12
C ASN A 85 5.23 3.70 -16.06
N CYS A 86 3.95 3.90 -16.39
CA CYS A 86 3.37 5.22 -16.60
C CYS A 86 2.58 5.76 -15.39
N THR A 87 2.40 4.96 -14.31
CA THR A 87 1.67 5.38 -13.11
C THR A 87 2.54 5.58 -11.87
N ASN A 88 3.87 5.46 -12.00
CA ASN A 88 4.80 5.57 -10.88
C ASN A 88 5.05 7.03 -10.41
N CYS A 89 4.91 8.01 -11.32
CA CYS A 89 5.18 9.42 -11.02
C CYS A 89 3.91 10.27 -10.93
N HIS A 90 2.82 9.83 -11.53
CA HIS A 90 1.53 10.54 -11.56
C HIS A 90 0.38 9.56 -11.82
N SER A 91 -0.85 9.99 -11.56
CA SER A 91 -2.03 9.14 -11.74
C SER A 91 -2.21 8.66 -13.19
N ALA A 92 -2.84 7.49 -13.35
CA ALA A 92 -3.26 6.97 -14.65
C ALA A 92 -4.17 7.94 -15.41
N LYS A 93 -4.96 8.75 -14.70
CA LYS A 93 -5.85 9.75 -15.29
C LYS A 93 -5.11 10.81 -16.11
N LEU A 94 -3.87 11.15 -15.73
CA LEU A 94 -3.03 12.04 -16.53
C LEU A 94 -2.64 11.40 -17.87
N VAL A 95 -2.45 10.08 -17.90
CA VAL A 95 -2.18 9.37 -19.16
C VAL A 95 -3.45 9.35 -20.02
N THR A 96 -4.57 8.94 -19.44
CA THR A 96 -5.83 8.71 -20.17
C THR A 96 -6.57 9.98 -20.57
N GLN A 97 -6.21 11.16 -20.08
CA GLN A 97 -6.75 12.44 -20.58
C GLN A 97 -6.02 12.96 -21.83
N ASN A 98 -4.85 12.42 -22.14
CA ASN A 98 -4.06 12.82 -23.29
C ASN A 98 -4.39 11.95 -24.51
N ARG A 99 -4.21 12.51 -25.70
CA ARG A 99 -4.41 11.82 -26.98
C ARG A 99 -3.30 12.19 -27.95
N PHE A 100 -2.52 11.21 -28.39
CA PHE A 100 -1.39 11.43 -29.29
C PHE A 100 -1.30 10.30 -30.32
N THR A 101 -0.73 10.58 -31.49
CA THR A 101 -0.31 9.51 -32.41
C THR A 101 0.79 8.68 -31.75
N ARG A 102 1.15 7.53 -32.34
CA ARG A 102 2.29 6.72 -31.86
C ARG A 102 3.57 7.56 -31.73
N GLU A 103 3.88 8.35 -32.75
CA GLU A 103 5.05 9.23 -32.78
C GLU A 103 4.94 10.34 -31.74
N GLY A 104 3.72 10.82 -31.47
CA GLY A 104 3.46 11.77 -30.40
C GLY A 104 3.72 11.17 -29.01
N TRP A 105 3.23 9.96 -28.74
CA TRP A 105 3.52 9.24 -27.50
C TRP A 105 5.01 8.98 -27.31
N LEU A 106 5.71 8.59 -28.37
CA LEU A 106 7.17 8.42 -28.36
C LEU A 106 7.87 9.72 -27.98
N GLN A 107 7.48 10.86 -28.56
CA GLN A 107 8.06 12.16 -28.21
C GLN A 107 7.80 12.54 -26.75
N VAL A 108 6.61 12.25 -26.22
CA VAL A 108 6.30 12.49 -24.81
C VAL A 108 7.17 11.63 -23.90
N ILE A 109 7.34 10.34 -24.21
CA ILE A 109 8.24 9.44 -23.47
C ILE A 109 9.68 9.96 -23.49
N ARG A 110 10.20 10.32 -24.67
CA ARG A 110 11.54 10.89 -24.81
C ARG A 110 11.71 12.18 -23.99
N TRP A 111 10.73 13.08 -24.04
CA TRP A 111 10.73 14.29 -23.23
C TRP A 111 10.77 13.98 -21.71
N MET A 112 10.01 12.99 -21.24
CA MET A 112 10.05 12.55 -19.84
C MET A 112 11.41 11.94 -19.47
N GLN A 113 12.03 11.18 -20.38
CA GLN A 113 13.37 10.60 -20.17
C GLN A 113 14.43 11.70 -20.07
N GLU A 114 14.36 12.71 -20.94
CA GLU A 114 15.32 13.82 -20.99
C GLU A 114 15.16 14.81 -19.81
N THR A 115 13.93 15.08 -19.38
CA THR A 115 13.64 16.20 -18.47
C THR A 115 13.13 15.79 -17.08
N GLN A 116 12.49 14.63 -16.96
CA GLN A 116 11.85 14.17 -15.72
C GLN A 116 12.56 12.96 -15.09
N GLY A 117 13.66 12.50 -15.70
CA GLY A 117 14.41 11.33 -15.22
C GLY A 117 13.67 10.00 -15.42
N PHE A 118 12.76 9.93 -16.41
CA PHE A 118 12.08 8.68 -16.76
C PHE A 118 13.11 7.66 -17.30
N TRP A 119 12.96 6.40 -16.90
CA TRP A 119 13.92 5.36 -17.25
C TRP A 119 13.78 4.90 -18.71
N ASP A 120 14.80 4.18 -19.18
CA ASP A 120 14.74 3.47 -20.45
C ASP A 120 13.74 2.30 -20.36
N LEU A 121 12.81 2.25 -21.31
CA LEU A 121 11.79 1.20 -21.40
C LEU A 121 12.31 -0.08 -22.10
N GLY A 122 13.43 0.02 -22.82
CA GLY A 122 14.05 -1.11 -23.52
C GLY A 122 13.06 -1.86 -24.42
N GLN A 123 13.04 -3.19 -24.30
CA GLN A 123 12.15 -4.05 -25.10
C GLN A 123 10.65 -3.84 -24.84
N ASN A 124 10.27 -3.15 -23.76
CA ASN A 124 8.86 -2.90 -23.43
C ASN A 124 8.30 -1.68 -24.18
N GLU A 125 9.16 -0.85 -24.78
CA GLU A 125 8.75 0.41 -25.41
C GLU A 125 7.72 0.19 -26.51
N GLU A 126 7.94 -0.80 -27.38
CA GLU A 126 7.06 -1.07 -28.52
C GLU A 126 5.64 -1.44 -28.05
N ALA A 127 5.52 -2.36 -27.08
CA ALA A 127 4.24 -2.78 -26.53
C ALA A 127 3.53 -1.65 -25.77
N ILE A 128 4.28 -0.78 -25.08
CA ILE A 128 3.72 0.42 -24.42
C ILE A 128 3.17 1.39 -25.48
N LEU A 129 3.93 1.65 -26.54
CA LEU A 129 3.50 2.53 -27.64
C LEU A 129 2.31 1.94 -28.41
N ASP A 130 2.27 0.62 -28.61
CA ASP A 130 1.14 -0.07 -29.24
C ASP A 130 -0.13 0.14 -28.43
N TYR A 131 -0.08 -0.13 -27.12
CA TYR A 131 -1.22 0.07 -26.25
C TYR A 131 -1.67 1.55 -26.23
N LEU A 132 -0.75 2.50 -26.01
CA LEU A 132 -1.08 3.93 -25.93
C LEU A 132 -1.67 4.46 -27.23
N SER A 133 -1.10 4.08 -28.38
CA SER A 133 -1.60 4.51 -29.68
C SER A 133 -2.89 3.81 -30.10
N THR A 134 -3.13 2.58 -29.65
CA THR A 134 -4.38 1.85 -29.94
C THR A 134 -5.56 2.42 -29.14
N HIS A 135 -5.36 2.66 -27.85
CA HIS A 135 -6.44 3.05 -26.94
C HIS A 135 -6.58 4.57 -26.76
N PHE A 136 -5.51 5.34 -27.01
CA PHE A 136 -5.46 6.78 -26.76
C PHE A 136 -4.92 7.58 -27.96
N ALA A 137 -5.28 7.18 -29.19
CA ALA A 137 -5.04 7.95 -30.40
C ALA A 137 -5.94 9.19 -30.54
N PRO A 138 -5.55 10.22 -31.33
CA PRO A 138 -6.36 11.41 -31.53
C PRO A 138 -7.73 11.07 -32.12
N GLU A 139 -8.78 11.58 -31.50
CA GLU A 139 -10.14 11.51 -32.02
C GLU A 139 -10.45 12.80 -32.81
N PRO A 140 -11.32 12.75 -33.85
CA PRO A 140 -11.77 13.92 -34.59
C PRO A 140 -12.75 14.77 -33.76
N ARG A 141 -12.38 15.10 -32.53
CA ARG A 141 -13.11 15.94 -31.60
C ARG A 141 -12.22 17.14 -31.29
N GLY A 142 -12.71 18.34 -31.60
CA GLY A 142 -12.02 19.57 -31.20
C GLY A 142 -11.88 19.63 -29.67
N ARG A 143 -10.87 20.37 -29.18
CA ARG A 143 -10.64 20.56 -27.73
C ARG A 143 -11.89 21.04 -26.98
N ARG A 144 -12.77 21.77 -27.66
CA ARG A 144 -14.04 22.27 -27.13
C ARG A 144 -15.16 21.88 -28.10
N MET A 145 -16.23 21.31 -27.56
CA MET A 145 -17.48 21.22 -28.29
C MET A 145 -17.99 22.65 -28.56
N PRO A 146 -18.64 22.90 -29.70
CA PRO A 146 -19.35 24.16 -29.91
C PRO A 146 -20.31 24.40 -28.75
N LEU A 147 -20.31 25.61 -28.19
CA LEU A 147 -21.27 25.99 -27.16
C LEU A 147 -22.66 26.05 -27.80
N GLU A 148 -23.64 25.41 -27.17
CA GLU A 148 -25.05 25.63 -27.47
C GLU A 148 -25.47 26.88 -26.70
N VAL A 149 -25.60 28.00 -27.42
CA VAL A 149 -25.87 29.31 -26.80
C VAL A 149 -27.34 29.68 -27.03
N GLU A 150 -28.11 29.73 -25.95
CA GLU A 150 -29.41 30.41 -25.92
C GLU A 150 -29.16 31.87 -25.50
N TRP A 151 -29.24 32.78 -26.46
CA TRP A 151 -29.05 34.21 -26.21
C TRP A 151 -30.30 34.78 -25.52
N TYR A 152 -30.12 35.45 -24.38
CA TYR A 152 -31.20 36.24 -23.79
C TYR A 152 -31.22 37.67 -24.37
N SER A 153 -32.41 38.23 -24.51
CA SER A 153 -32.61 39.61 -24.97
C SER A 153 -32.30 40.60 -23.85
N LEU A 154 -31.35 41.50 -24.11
CA LEU A 154 -31.10 42.68 -23.29
C LEU A 154 -32.11 43.76 -23.69
N GLU A 155 -33.14 43.98 -22.88
CA GLU A 155 -34.03 45.16 -22.95
C GLU A 155 -33.52 46.29 -22.06
#